data_AF-W6KNZ2-F1
#
_entry.id   AF-W6KNZ2-F1
#
_cell.length_a   1.000
_cell.length_b   1.000
_cell.length_c   1.000
_cell.angle_alpha   90.00
_cell.angle_beta   90.00
_cell.angle_gamma   90.00
#
_symmetry.space_group_name_H-M   'P 1'
#
loop_
_entity.id
_entity.type
_entity.pdbx_description
1 polymer ?
#
loop_
_entity_poly.entity_id
_entity_poly.type
_entity_poly.pdbx_seq_one_letter_code
_entity_poly.pdbx_strand_id
1 'polypeptide(L)'
;MVFFAGKYCCLLRESNHARPNFDDPAGEGLLEWSGVDSLHSKIQESFEIASGAVIQMLFSSSVDFMGHLSSLKTYFLQERSDWVVDFLESAADLLMKPPDKVKIHSLRVLLQSAIARGGAAASDPYHGCISCNFADSLLQDCLRAKAEGNGGAPSPGNAATRDVPHCIHLLQLEAELQWPLTLVLDAHVIERFNRIFRLIIWMKTCERMLASLWYTNEALSSFAAAYGIKHQLTQFLRQFLFYAAHFVVEPLWSRMVSRVLQTDSVFSITNALNDFFEGVELGLAMASPQRFSSLSHILDLCRRFCELGVHSSTTTAPLIEATLHAIEEDFLRTLSELAAPIGADYTQLVPLLTWIDFSGFYGRNNVYHILRGASHTA
;
A
#
# COMPACT_ATOMS: atom_id res chain seq x y z
N MET A 1 28.59 8.05 -13.67
CA MET A 1 28.26 7.40 -14.96
C MET A 1 29.17 6.21 -15.24
N VAL A 2 30.49 6.38 -15.24
CA VAL A 2 31.47 5.29 -15.48
C VAL A 2 31.24 4.06 -14.59
N PHE A 3 31.07 4.23 -13.28
CA PHE A 3 30.79 3.12 -12.35
C PHE A 3 29.52 2.33 -12.74
N PHE A 4 28.44 3.03 -13.06
CA PHE A 4 27.17 2.39 -13.43
C PHE A 4 27.24 1.72 -14.80
N ALA A 5 27.92 2.31 -15.78
CA ALA A 5 28.16 1.67 -17.07
C ALA A 5 28.92 0.34 -16.90
N GLY A 6 29.97 0.33 -16.07
CA GLY A 6 30.68 -0.90 -15.71
C GLY A 6 29.79 -1.92 -15.00
N LYS A 7 29.00 -1.48 -14.01
CA LYS A 7 28.05 -2.35 -13.30
C LYS A 7 27.03 -2.98 -14.25
N TYR A 8 26.47 -2.21 -15.19
CA TYR A 8 25.53 -2.69 -16.20
C TYR A 8 26.16 -3.70 -17.15
N CYS A 9 27.41 -3.50 -17.57
CA CYS A 9 28.13 -4.47 -18.38
C CYS A 9 28.39 -5.79 -17.62
N CYS A 10 28.77 -5.71 -16.34
CA CYS A 10 28.90 -6.90 -15.49
C CYS A 10 27.57 -7.63 -15.33
N LEU A 11 26.47 -6.89 -15.17
CA LEU A 11 25.13 -7.45 -15.05
C LEU A 11 24.71 -8.19 -16.33
N LEU A 12 24.95 -7.60 -17.50
CA LEU A 12 24.67 -8.27 -18.78
C LEU A 12 25.51 -9.54 -18.97
N ARG A 13 26.75 -9.55 -18.43
CA ARG A 13 27.62 -10.73 -18.46
C ARG A 13 27.10 -11.84 -17.56
N GLU A 14 26.64 -11.53 -16.36
CA GLU A 14 26.09 -12.49 -15.41
C GLU A 14 24.75 -13.08 -15.89
N SER A 15 23.95 -12.29 -16.61
CA SER A 15 22.67 -12.74 -17.17
C SER A 15 22.79 -13.47 -18.51
N ASN A 16 24.01 -13.74 -19.01
CA ASN A 16 24.27 -14.35 -20.33
C ASN A 16 23.62 -13.62 -21.52
N HIS A 17 23.36 -12.31 -21.42
CA HIS A 17 22.80 -11.52 -22.51
C HIS A 17 23.89 -10.97 -23.44
N ALA A 18 23.50 -10.58 -24.66
CA ALA A 18 24.41 -10.00 -25.64
C ALA A 18 25.08 -8.75 -25.07
N ARG A 19 26.41 -8.65 -25.24
CA ARG A 19 27.17 -7.50 -24.76
C ARG A 19 26.78 -6.26 -25.55
N PRO A 20 26.73 -5.09 -24.90
CA PRO A 20 26.54 -3.84 -25.62
C PRO A 20 27.69 -3.69 -26.62
N ASN A 21 27.34 -3.46 -27.89
CA ASN A 21 28.35 -3.18 -28.90
C ASN A 21 28.75 -1.71 -28.73
N PHE A 22 29.79 -1.47 -27.95
CA PHE A 22 30.49 -0.20 -28.03
C PHE A 22 31.15 -0.20 -29.41
N ASP A 23 30.78 0.72 -30.29
CA ASP A 23 31.41 0.87 -31.61
C ASP A 23 32.91 1.10 -31.41
N ASP A 24 33.64 -0.01 -31.35
CA ASP A 24 35.07 -0.04 -31.20
C ASP A 24 35.64 -0.30 -32.59
N PRO A 25 36.35 0.66 -33.21
CA PRO A 25 37.16 0.36 -34.36
C PRO A 25 38.33 -0.48 -33.87
N ALA A 26 38.14 -1.80 -33.79
CA ALA A 26 39.16 -2.84 -33.70
C ALA A 26 40.49 -2.44 -33.02
N GLY A 27 40.64 -2.72 -31.72
CA GLY A 27 41.98 -2.94 -31.16
C GLY A 27 42.16 -2.55 -29.70
N GLU A 28 42.90 -3.40 -28.99
CA GLU A 28 43.43 -3.28 -27.62
C GLU A 28 44.40 -2.09 -27.43
N GLY A 29 44.08 -0.92 -27.98
CA GLY A 29 44.87 0.31 -27.89
C GLY A 29 44.41 1.21 -26.76
N LEU A 30 45.35 1.91 -26.14
CA LEU A 30 45.06 3.01 -25.21
C LEU A 30 44.33 4.13 -25.98
N LEU A 31 43.05 4.34 -25.67
CA LEU A 31 42.25 5.42 -26.25
C LEU A 31 42.76 6.77 -25.70
N GLU A 32 43.58 7.48 -26.47
CA GLU A 32 43.97 8.85 -26.17
C GLU A 32 42.89 9.82 -26.66
N TRP A 33 42.27 10.55 -25.73
CA TRP A 33 41.26 11.56 -26.05
C TRP A 33 41.82 12.97 -25.83
N SER A 34 41.85 13.75 -26.91
CA SER A 34 42.23 15.17 -26.86
C SER A 34 41.02 16.00 -26.43
N GLY A 35 40.82 16.19 -25.12
CA GLY A 35 39.85 17.14 -24.56
C GLY A 35 38.91 16.56 -23.49
N VAL A 36 38.51 17.40 -22.53
CA VAL A 36 37.58 17.02 -21.46
C VAL A 36 36.16 16.81 -21.98
N ASP A 37 35.73 17.61 -22.96
CA ASP A 37 34.38 17.55 -23.52
C ASP A 37 34.16 16.30 -24.40
N SER A 38 35.19 15.90 -25.17
CA SER A 38 35.15 14.68 -25.98
C SER A 38 35.13 13.42 -25.10
N LEU A 39 35.91 13.41 -24.01
CA LEU A 39 35.86 12.37 -22.98
C LEU A 39 34.46 12.29 -22.34
N HIS A 40 33.87 13.43 -21.94
CA HIS A 40 32.54 13.45 -21.34
C HIS A 40 31.48 12.91 -22.29
N SER A 41 31.51 13.31 -23.56
CA SER A 41 30.61 12.81 -24.60
C SER A 41 30.72 11.28 -24.77
N LYS A 42 31.94 10.73 -24.78
CA LYS A 42 32.13 9.28 -24.93
C LYS A 42 31.69 8.48 -23.70
N ILE A 43 31.90 9.03 -22.50
CA ILE A 43 31.38 8.45 -21.25
C ILE A 43 29.85 8.41 -21.27
N GLN A 44 29.22 9.49 -21.74
CA GLN A 44 27.77 9.59 -21.87
C GLN A 44 27.23 8.53 -22.85
N GLU A 45 27.80 8.47 -24.06
CA GLU A 45 27.41 7.52 -25.09
C GLU A 45 27.56 6.06 -24.60
N SER A 46 28.68 5.75 -23.95
CA SER A 46 28.93 4.40 -23.40
C SER A 46 27.93 4.06 -22.29
N PHE A 47 27.56 5.03 -21.46
CA PHE A 47 26.55 4.82 -20.43
C PHE A 47 25.16 4.57 -21.04
N GLU A 48 24.76 5.33 -22.06
CA GLU A 48 23.48 5.19 -22.76
C GLU A 48 23.36 3.84 -23.48
N ILE A 49 24.43 3.39 -24.15
CA ILE A 49 24.48 2.07 -24.78
C ILE A 49 24.32 0.96 -23.73
N ALA A 50 25.03 1.06 -22.60
CA ALA A 50 24.94 0.08 -21.52
C ALA A 50 23.56 0.07 -20.84
N SER A 51 22.96 1.24 -20.59
CA SER A 51 21.63 1.33 -19.98
C SER A 51 20.53 0.83 -20.91
N GLY A 52 20.62 1.16 -22.20
CA GLY A 52 19.69 0.68 -23.22
C GLY A 52 19.69 -0.84 -23.33
N ALA A 53 20.88 -1.47 -23.32
CA ALA A 53 21.02 -2.92 -23.33
C ALA A 53 20.40 -3.60 -22.10
N VAL A 54 20.57 -3.02 -20.89
CA VAL A 54 19.94 -3.54 -19.66
C VAL A 54 18.41 -3.42 -19.74
N ILE A 55 17.89 -2.31 -20.24
CA ILE A 55 16.45 -2.11 -20.43
C ILE A 55 15.88 -3.14 -21.40
N GLN A 56 16.51 -3.32 -22.56
CA GLN A 56 16.08 -4.34 -23.52
C GLN A 56 16.06 -5.74 -22.90
N MET A 57 17.02 -6.05 -22.02
CA MET A 57 17.02 -7.30 -21.25
C MET A 57 15.85 -7.37 -20.26
N LEU A 58 15.56 -6.31 -19.50
CA LEU A 58 14.43 -6.28 -18.55
C LEU A 58 13.06 -6.45 -19.25
N PHE A 59 12.88 -5.86 -20.43
CA PHE A 59 11.65 -5.96 -21.22
C PHE A 59 11.61 -7.20 -22.13
N SER A 60 12.69 -7.96 -22.21
CA SER A 60 12.71 -9.20 -22.99
C SER A 60 11.80 -10.26 -22.38
N SER A 61 11.31 -11.18 -23.21
CA SER A 61 10.41 -12.25 -22.78
C SER A 61 11.00 -13.22 -21.76
N SER A 62 12.32 -13.20 -21.53
CA SER A 62 12.97 -14.05 -20.53
C SER A 62 12.82 -13.53 -19.10
N VAL A 63 12.78 -12.21 -18.93
CA VAL A 63 12.67 -11.55 -17.63
C VAL A 63 11.26 -11.02 -17.39
N ASP A 64 10.61 -10.51 -18.44
CA ASP A 64 9.24 -9.98 -18.43
C ASP A 64 8.96 -9.10 -17.20
N PHE A 65 9.69 -7.99 -17.11
CA PHE A 65 9.53 -7.01 -16.03
C PHE A 65 8.08 -6.50 -15.90
N MET A 66 7.40 -6.28 -17.04
CA MET A 66 6.04 -5.77 -17.06
C MET A 66 5.02 -6.78 -16.53
N GLY A 67 5.19 -8.06 -16.83
CA GLY A 67 4.39 -9.14 -16.26
C GLY A 67 4.49 -9.17 -14.73
N HIS A 68 5.72 -9.17 -14.20
CA HIS A 68 5.94 -9.14 -12.74
C HIS A 68 5.37 -7.88 -12.09
N LEU A 69 5.50 -6.71 -12.74
CA LEU A 69 4.93 -5.46 -12.25
C LEU A 69 3.39 -5.51 -12.21
N SER A 70 2.77 -6.13 -13.22
CA SER A 70 1.32 -6.37 -13.25
C SER A 70 0.87 -7.33 -12.14
N SER A 71 1.66 -8.37 -11.84
CA SER A 71 1.41 -9.26 -10.72
C SER A 71 1.50 -8.48 -9.40
N LEU A 72 2.55 -7.67 -9.19
CA LEU A 72 2.67 -6.85 -7.99
C LEU A 72 1.46 -5.92 -7.79
N LYS A 73 0.94 -5.29 -8.87
CA LYS A 73 -0.32 -4.55 -8.79
C LYS A 73 -1.49 -5.44 -8.36
N THR A 74 -1.64 -6.60 -9.00
CA THR A 74 -2.76 -7.51 -8.74
C THR A 74 -2.86 -7.91 -7.27
N TYR A 75 -1.74 -8.24 -6.63
CA TYR A 75 -1.75 -8.76 -5.26
C TYR A 75 -1.52 -7.68 -4.19
N PHE A 76 -0.53 -6.79 -4.35
CA PHE A 76 -0.26 -5.78 -3.33
C PHE A 76 -1.25 -4.61 -3.37
N LEU A 77 -1.65 -4.17 -4.57
CA LEU A 77 -2.61 -3.08 -4.75
C LEU A 77 -4.06 -3.59 -4.88
N GLN A 78 -4.26 -4.92 -4.89
CA GLN A 78 -5.56 -5.59 -4.87
C GLN A 78 -6.49 -5.20 -6.04
N GLU A 79 -5.95 -5.05 -7.25
CA GLU A 79 -6.75 -4.85 -8.47
C GLU A 79 -7.79 -5.97 -8.64
N ARG A 80 -7.41 -7.20 -8.26
CA ARG A 80 -8.32 -8.35 -8.13
C ARG A 80 -8.37 -8.74 -6.66
N SER A 81 -9.54 -8.67 -6.05
CA SER A 81 -9.72 -8.92 -4.61
C SER A 81 -10.58 -10.15 -4.28
N ASP A 82 -10.85 -10.98 -5.28
CA ASP A 82 -11.53 -12.27 -5.15
C ASP A 82 -10.74 -13.22 -4.24
N TRP A 83 -9.45 -13.39 -4.48
CA TRP A 83 -8.57 -14.23 -3.66
C TRP A 83 -8.48 -13.73 -2.21
N VAL A 84 -8.59 -12.42 -1.99
CA VAL A 84 -8.51 -11.82 -0.64
C VAL A 84 -9.69 -12.28 0.22
N VAL A 85 -10.90 -12.31 -0.37
CA VAL A 85 -12.10 -12.72 0.36
C VAL A 85 -11.98 -14.20 0.77
N ASP A 86 -11.61 -15.06 -0.17
CA ASP A 86 -11.37 -16.49 0.06
C ASP A 86 -10.26 -16.75 1.11
N PHE A 87 -9.18 -15.96 1.03
CA PHE A 87 -8.07 -16.06 1.97
C PHE A 87 -8.50 -15.64 3.38
N LEU A 88 -9.13 -14.48 3.54
CA LEU A 88 -9.58 -13.98 4.84
C LEU A 88 -10.61 -14.91 5.49
N GLU A 89 -11.42 -15.61 4.69
CA GLU A 89 -12.35 -16.61 5.19
C GLU A 89 -11.67 -17.89 5.65
N SER A 90 -10.82 -18.47 4.79
CA SER A 90 -10.13 -19.72 5.08
C SER A 90 -9.10 -19.59 6.20
N ALA A 91 -8.54 -18.40 6.40
CA ALA A 91 -7.54 -18.11 7.43
C ALA A 91 -8.10 -17.41 8.68
N ALA A 92 -9.42 -17.18 8.78
CA ALA A 92 -10.04 -16.39 9.86
C ALA A 92 -9.58 -16.82 11.27
N ASP A 93 -9.61 -18.13 11.56
CA ASP A 93 -9.23 -18.69 12.86
C ASP A 93 -7.75 -18.51 13.21
N LEU A 94 -6.89 -18.44 12.19
CA LEU A 94 -5.46 -18.21 12.37
C LEU A 94 -5.15 -16.73 12.50
N LEU A 95 -5.84 -15.88 11.72
CA LEU A 95 -5.64 -14.44 11.70
C LEU A 95 -6.10 -13.75 12.99
N MET A 96 -7.04 -14.36 13.71
CA MET A 96 -7.51 -13.91 15.04
C MET A 96 -6.64 -14.40 16.21
N LYS A 97 -5.54 -15.12 15.97
CA LYS A 97 -4.59 -15.51 17.01
C LYS A 97 -3.41 -14.54 17.07
N PRO A 98 -2.67 -14.49 18.19
CA PRO A 98 -1.41 -13.75 18.25
C PRO A 98 -0.33 -14.44 17.38
N PRO A 99 0.66 -13.69 16.86
CA PRO A 99 1.67 -14.19 15.93
C PRO A 99 2.45 -15.41 16.46
N ASP A 100 2.77 -15.43 17.75
CA ASP A 100 3.54 -16.51 18.39
C ASP A 100 2.85 -17.88 18.31
N LYS A 101 1.53 -17.90 18.16
CA LYS A 101 0.72 -19.12 18.15
C LYS A 101 0.43 -19.63 16.74
N VAL A 102 0.84 -18.91 15.70
CA VAL A 102 0.48 -19.21 14.31
C VAL A 102 1.71 -19.63 13.51
N LYS A 103 1.64 -20.81 12.89
CA LYS A 103 2.67 -21.28 11.98
C LYS A 103 2.51 -20.57 10.62
N ILE A 104 3.48 -19.74 10.24
CA ILE A 104 3.43 -18.99 8.98
C ILE A 104 3.27 -19.90 7.75
N HIS A 105 3.87 -21.09 7.77
CA HIS A 105 3.74 -22.06 6.69
C HIS A 105 2.28 -22.44 6.40
N SER A 106 1.45 -22.58 7.43
CA SER A 106 0.02 -22.87 7.26
C SER A 106 -0.71 -21.72 6.55
N LEU A 107 -0.36 -20.47 6.87
CA LEU A 107 -0.92 -19.30 6.19
C LEU A 107 -0.45 -19.20 4.74
N ARG A 108 0.81 -19.51 4.45
CA ARG A 108 1.35 -19.55 3.08
C ARG A 108 0.59 -20.55 2.21
N VAL A 109 0.29 -21.73 2.75
CA VAL A 109 -0.52 -22.74 2.06
C VAL A 109 -1.95 -22.28 1.82
N LEU A 110 -2.59 -21.65 2.81
CA LEU A 110 -3.94 -21.10 2.66
C LEU A 110 -4.00 -19.96 1.63
N LEU A 111 -2.99 -19.09 1.62
CA LEU A 111 -2.85 -18.03 0.62
C LEU A 111 -2.75 -18.62 -0.78
N GLN A 112 -1.82 -19.54 -1.00
CA GLN A 112 -1.64 -20.20 -2.30
C GLN A 112 -2.92 -20.93 -2.76
N SER A 113 -3.61 -21.57 -1.82
CA SER A 113 -4.90 -22.22 -2.09
C SER A 113 -5.99 -21.22 -2.47
N ALA A 114 -6.04 -20.04 -1.83
CA ALA A 114 -6.99 -18.98 -2.17
C ALA A 114 -6.69 -18.36 -3.54
N ILE A 115 -5.41 -18.15 -3.87
CA ILE A 115 -4.99 -17.64 -5.19
C ILE A 115 -5.36 -18.64 -6.29
N ALA A 116 -5.13 -19.93 -6.07
CA ALA A 116 -5.50 -20.97 -7.04
C ALA A 116 -7.02 -21.08 -7.28
N ARG A 117 -7.85 -20.72 -6.29
CA ARG A 117 -9.32 -20.69 -6.42
C ARG A 117 -9.85 -19.41 -7.06
N GLY A 118 -9.22 -18.27 -6.80
CA GLY A 118 -9.58 -16.98 -7.37
C GLY A 118 -9.22 -16.95 -8.85
N GLY A 119 -10.04 -17.56 -9.71
CA GLY A 119 -9.71 -17.93 -11.09
C GLY A 119 -9.08 -16.83 -11.95
N ALA A 120 -9.32 -15.55 -11.63
CA ALA A 120 -8.65 -14.43 -12.29
C ALA A 120 -7.22 -14.20 -11.75
N ALA A 121 -6.96 -14.35 -10.45
CA ALA A 121 -5.59 -14.35 -9.92
C ALA A 121 -4.81 -15.61 -10.34
N ALA A 122 -5.49 -16.75 -10.46
CA ALA A 122 -4.89 -18.01 -10.90
C ALA A 122 -4.36 -18.00 -12.35
N SER A 123 -4.90 -17.12 -13.21
CA SER A 123 -4.43 -16.99 -14.60
C SER A 123 -3.08 -16.26 -14.71
N ASP A 124 -2.58 -15.68 -13.62
CA ASP A 124 -1.29 -14.99 -13.60
C ASP A 124 -0.12 -16.00 -13.62
N PRO A 125 0.80 -15.95 -14.60
CA PRO A 125 1.97 -16.84 -14.62
C PRO A 125 2.89 -16.69 -13.39
N TYR A 126 2.89 -15.54 -12.70
CA TYR A 126 3.82 -15.26 -11.60
C TYR A 126 3.22 -15.42 -10.19
N HIS A 127 2.03 -16.00 -10.07
CA HIS A 127 1.36 -16.21 -8.78
C HIS A 127 2.19 -17.05 -7.77
N GLY A 128 3.05 -17.93 -8.27
CA GLY A 128 3.92 -18.78 -7.45
C GLY A 128 5.04 -18.02 -6.74
N CYS A 129 5.37 -16.81 -7.19
CA CYS A 129 6.39 -15.96 -6.56
C CYS A 129 5.88 -15.24 -5.31
N ILE A 130 4.59 -15.37 -4.97
CA ILE A 130 3.95 -14.55 -3.94
C ILE A 130 3.66 -15.37 -2.72
N SER A 131 4.16 -14.92 -1.58
CA SER A 131 4.04 -15.59 -0.30
C SER A 131 3.55 -14.60 0.75
N CYS A 132 3.40 -15.05 1.99
CA CYS A 132 3.08 -14.18 3.11
C CYS A 132 4.05 -14.35 4.28
N ASN A 133 4.19 -13.27 5.02
CA ASN A 133 4.95 -13.21 6.26
C ASN A 133 4.24 -12.30 7.27
N PHE A 134 4.76 -12.23 8.50
CA PHE A 134 4.37 -11.24 9.49
C PHE A 134 5.40 -10.13 9.58
N ALA A 135 4.92 -8.89 9.74
CA ALA A 135 5.76 -7.73 10.02
C ALA A 135 6.06 -7.65 11.52
N ASP A 136 7.22 -7.10 11.87
CA ASP A 136 7.68 -6.98 13.26
C ASP A 136 6.91 -5.92 14.05
N SER A 137 6.28 -4.96 13.36
CA SER A 137 5.55 -3.85 13.98
C SER A 137 4.27 -3.48 13.24
N LEU A 138 3.36 -2.79 13.94
CA LEU A 138 2.11 -2.26 13.36
C LEU A 138 2.40 -1.17 12.32
N LEU A 139 1.46 -0.98 11.39
CA LEU A 139 1.59 0.02 10.32
C LEU A 139 1.77 1.44 10.88
N GLN A 140 1.05 1.78 11.96
CA GLN A 140 1.19 3.06 12.66
C GLN A 140 2.62 3.30 13.17
N ASP A 141 3.22 2.28 13.78
CA ASP A 141 4.58 2.36 14.32
C ASP A 141 5.61 2.45 13.19
N CYS A 142 5.41 1.71 12.08
CA CYS A 142 6.26 1.80 10.89
C CYS A 142 6.26 3.21 10.28
N LEU A 143 5.08 3.83 10.16
CA LEU A 143 4.95 5.16 9.57
C LEU A 143 5.51 6.25 10.50
N ARG A 144 5.35 6.09 11.82
CA ARG A 144 5.96 6.98 12.80
C ARG A 144 7.49 6.92 12.77
N ALA A 145 8.05 5.71 12.76
CA ALA A 145 9.50 5.53 12.65
C ALA A 145 10.08 6.12 11.35
N LYS A 146 9.32 6.07 10.25
CA LYS A 146 9.68 6.74 8.99
C LYS A 146 9.67 8.27 9.13
N ALA A 147 8.64 8.84 9.76
CA ALA A 147 8.50 10.29 9.95
C ALA A 147 9.57 10.87 10.89
N GLU A 148 10.02 10.08 11.86
CA GLU A 148 11.04 10.49 12.85
C GLU A 148 12.49 10.34 12.36
N GLY A 149 12.71 9.77 11.16
CA GLY A 149 14.02 9.75 10.50
C GLY A 149 15.08 8.88 11.21
N ASN A 150 14.96 7.56 11.08
CA ASN A 150 15.97 6.53 11.37
C ASN A 150 16.61 6.51 12.79
N GLY A 151 16.30 5.46 13.55
CA GLY A 151 17.23 4.89 14.55
C GLY A 151 16.81 4.93 16.02
N GLY A 152 15.65 5.48 16.35
CA GLY A 152 15.07 5.26 17.68
C GLY A 152 14.55 3.83 17.76
N ALA A 153 15.35 2.90 18.30
CA ALA A 153 14.80 1.67 18.85
C ALA A 153 13.57 2.03 19.70
N PRO A 154 12.46 1.27 19.63
CA PRO A 154 11.27 1.59 20.40
C PRO A 154 11.69 1.67 21.87
N SER A 155 11.60 2.87 22.46
CA SER A 155 11.87 3.03 23.88
C SER A 155 10.97 2.04 24.62
N PRO A 156 11.50 1.10 25.42
CA PRO A 156 10.72 0.10 26.15
C PRO A 156 10.05 0.75 27.37
N GLY A 157 9.51 1.95 27.22
CA GLY A 157 8.99 2.79 28.29
C GLY A 157 7.50 2.66 28.54
N ASN A 158 6.71 2.13 27.59
CA ASN A 158 5.25 2.00 27.73
C ASN A 158 4.72 0.62 27.29
N ALA A 159 5.47 -0.46 27.56
CA ALA A 159 5.05 -1.84 27.32
C ALA A 159 4.18 -2.43 28.46
N ALA A 160 3.50 -1.56 29.24
CA ALA A 160 2.46 -2.00 30.15
C ALA A 160 1.12 -1.76 29.46
N THR A 161 0.41 -2.86 29.12
CA THR A 161 -0.96 -2.91 28.56
C THR A 161 -1.14 -2.39 27.12
N ARG A 162 -0.40 -2.92 26.15
CA ARG A 162 -0.92 -3.03 24.76
C ARG A 162 -1.35 -4.47 24.53
N ASP A 163 -2.61 -4.67 24.16
CA ASP A 163 -3.12 -5.98 23.71
C ASP A 163 -2.21 -6.52 22.61
N VAL A 164 -1.88 -7.82 22.68
CA VAL A 164 -1.05 -8.47 21.66
C VAL A 164 -1.77 -8.32 20.31
N PRO A 165 -1.15 -7.72 19.29
CA PRO A 165 -1.82 -7.48 18.03
C PRO A 165 -2.19 -8.81 17.36
N HIS A 166 -3.41 -8.88 16.84
CA HIS A 166 -3.88 -9.99 16.02
C HIS A 166 -3.02 -10.12 14.75
N CYS A 167 -2.79 -11.35 14.30
CA CYS A 167 -2.01 -11.65 13.09
C CYS A 167 -2.47 -10.86 11.86
N ILE A 168 -3.77 -10.56 11.76
CA ILE A 168 -4.34 -9.81 10.64
C ILE A 168 -3.72 -8.41 10.46
N HIS A 169 -3.31 -7.75 11.53
CA HIS A 169 -2.71 -6.40 11.47
C HIS A 169 -1.21 -6.44 11.13
N LEU A 170 -0.58 -7.61 11.27
CA LEU A 170 0.83 -7.85 10.98
C LEU A 170 1.04 -8.55 9.63
N LEU A 171 -0.02 -9.02 8.98
CA LEU A 171 0.07 -9.70 7.69
C LEU A 171 0.75 -8.81 6.63
N GLN A 172 1.77 -9.36 5.99
CA GLN A 172 2.45 -8.76 4.84
C GLN A 172 2.63 -9.80 3.73
N LEU A 173 2.74 -9.33 2.49
CA LEU A 173 3.06 -10.15 1.34
C LEU A 173 4.57 -10.14 1.09
N GLU A 174 5.08 -11.27 0.64
CA GLU A 174 6.48 -11.46 0.27
C GLU A 174 6.52 -11.80 -1.22
N ALA A 175 7.39 -11.14 -1.98
CA ALA A 175 7.58 -11.41 -3.40
C ALA A 175 8.99 -12.00 -3.61
N GLU A 176 9.06 -13.29 -3.90
CA GLU A 176 10.30 -14.01 -4.19
C GLU A 176 10.73 -13.72 -5.64
N LEU A 177 11.32 -12.54 -5.85
CA LEU A 177 11.81 -12.10 -7.16
C LEU A 177 13.22 -12.62 -7.42
N GLN A 178 13.45 -13.19 -8.60
CA GLN A 178 14.77 -13.62 -9.04
C GLN A 178 15.59 -12.44 -9.58
N TRP A 179 16.91 -12.55 -9.47
CA TRP A 179 17.80 -11.65 -10.20
C TRP A 179 17.60 -11.87 -11.72
N PRO A 180 17.48 -10.83 -12.56
CA PRO A 180 17.90 -9.43 -12.38
C PRO A 180 16.80 -8.44 -11.96
N LEU A 181 15.56 -8.89 -11.68
CA LEU A 181 14.44 -8.01 -11.32
C LEU A 181 14.70 -7.20 -10.04
N THR A 182 15.44 -7.81 -9.10
CA THR A 182 15.86 -7.19 -7.84
C THR A 182 16.76 -5.97 -8.01
N LEU A 183 17.29 -5.73 -9.23
CA LEU A 183 18.01 -4.49 -9.55
C LEU A 183 17.10 -3.26 -9.39
N VAL A 184 15.83 -3.39 -9.80
CA VAL A 184 14.86 -2.30 -9.81
C VAL A 184 13.83 -2.49 -8.70
N LEU A 185 13.35 -3.72 -8.52
CA LEU A 185 12.40 -4.13 -7.48
C LEU A 185 13.16 -4.58 -6.25
N ASP A 186 13.78 -3.62 -5.56
CA ASP A 186 14.51 -3.85 -4.33
C ASP A 186 13.57 -4.17 -3.15
N ALA A 187 14.12 -4.69 -2.05
CA ALA A 187 13.40 -4.92 -0.81
C ALA A 187 12.65 -3.66 -0.34
N HIS A 188 13.25 -2.48 -0.48
CA HIS A 188 12.61 -1.20 -0.15
C HIS A 188 11.36 -0.91 -1.00
N VAL A 189 11.33 -1.33 -2.25
CA VAL A 189 10.15 -1.19 -3.13
C VAL A 189 9.03 -2.11 -2.64
N ILE A 190 9.36 -3.36 -2.29
CA ILE A 190 8.41 -4.32 -1.74
C ILE A 190 7.86 -3.87 -0.39
N GLU A 191 8.68 -3.27 0.48
CA GLU A 191 8.22 -2.66 1.74
C GLU A 191 7.20 -1.53 1.51
N ARG A 192 7.41 -0.69 0.47
CA ARG A 192 6.45 0.37 0.11
C ARG A 192 5.13 -0.20 -0.39
N PHE A 193 5.17 -1.24 -1.22
CA PHE A 193 3.96 -1.97 -1.60
C PHE A 193 3.25 -2.57 -0.38
N ASN A 194 4.00 -3.19 0.55
CA ASN A 194 3.44 -3.76 1.76
C ASN A 194 2.75 -2.74 2.66
N ARG A 195 3.28 -1.52 2.77
CA ARG A 195 2.61 -0.42 3.50
C ARG A 195 1.20 -0.16 2.95
N ILE A 196 1.06 -0.09 1.63
CA ILE A 196 -0.23 0.13 0.95
C ILE A 196 -1.14 -1.08 1.16
N PHE A 197 -0.62 -2.29 0.92
CA PHE A 197 -1.36 -3.55 1.10
C PHE A 197 -1.96 -3.67 2.51
N ARG A 198 -1.15 -3.39 3.54
CA ARG A 198 -1.56 -3.47 4.95
C ARG A 198 -2.71 -2.52 5.27
N LEU A 199 -2.70 -1.30 4.72
CA LEU A 199 -3.79 -0.35 4.89
C LEU A 199 -5.09 -0.88 4.25
N ILE A 200 -5.01 -1.34 3.00
CA ILE A 200 -6.18 -1.83 2.25
C ILE A 200 -6.78 -3.07 2.93
N ILE A 201 -5.94 -4.03 3.36
CA ILE A 201 -6.40 -5.21 4.11
C ILE A 201 -7.06 -4.82 5.42
N TRP A 202 -6.48 -3.88 6.16
CA TRP A 202 -7.07 -3.45 7.43
C TRP A 202 -8.48 -2.89 7.21
N MET A 203 -8.66 -2.03 6.20
CA MET A 203 -9.98 -1.47 5.87
C MET A 203 -10.98 -2.54 5.41
N LYS A 204 -10.58 -3.45 4.51
CA LYS A 204 -11.44 -4.56 4.05
C LYS A 204 -11.83 -5.49 5.19
N THR A 205 -10.91 -5.74 6.13
CA THR A 205 -11.18 -6.53 7.33
C THR A 205 -12.24 -5.85 8.20
N CYS A 206 -12.10 -4.55 8.46
CA CYS A 206 -13.09 -3.78 9.20
C CYS A 206 -14.47 -3.79 8.52
N GLU A 207 -14.53 -3.67 7.18
CA GLU A 207 -15.77 -3.76 6.43
C GLU A 207 -16.43 -5.15 6.61
N ARG A 208 -15.66 -6.23 6.46
CA ARG A 208 -16.14 -7.61 6.63
C ARG A 208 -16.63 -7.85 8.06
N MET A 209 -15.90 -7.39 9.07
CA MET A 209 -16.31 -7.50 10.47
C MET A 209 -17.65 -6.81 10.70
N LEU A 210 -17.80 -5.56 10.24
CA LEU A 210 -19.02 -4.78 10.39
C LEU A 210 -20.22 -5.43 9.66
N ALA A 211 -19.99 -6.03 8.50
CA ALA A 211 -21.00 -6.80 7.78
C ALA A 211 -21.41 -8.07 8.56
N SER A 212 -20.44 -8.85 9.03
CA SER A 212 -20.67 -10.11 9.76
C SER A 212 -21.43 -9.91 11.09
N LEU A 213 -21.12 -8.84 11.82
CA LEU A 213 -21.79 -8.49 13.07
C LEU A 213 -23.29 -8.35 12.86
N TRP A 214 -23.67 -7.72 11.76
CA TRP A 214 -25.06 -7.43 11.47
C TRP A 214 -25.90 -8.65 11.12
N TYR A 215 -25.30 -9.64 10.47
CA TYR A 215 -25.99 -10.91 10.21
C TYR A 215 -26.15 -11.77 11.46
N THR A 216 -25.26 -11.59 12.44
CA THR A 216 -25.22 -12.45 13.64
C THR A 216 -26.02 -11.88 14.80
N ASN A 217 -26.18 -10.56 14.88
CA ASN A 217 -26.70 -9.89 16.07
C ASN A 217 -28.04 -9.19 15.83
N GLU A 218 -29.12 -9.86 16.23
CA GLU A 218 -30.47 -9.28 16.22
C GLU A 218 -30.70 -8.23 17.32
N ALA A 219 -29.99 -8.30 18.45
CA ALA A 219 -30.18 -7.38 19.58
C ALA A 219 -29.71 -5.96 19.25
N LEU A 220 -28.54 -5.81 18.61
CA LEU A 220 -28.08 -4.51 18.13
C LEU A 220 -28.98 -3.94 17.03
N SER A 221 -29.61 -4.81 16.24
CA SER A 221 -30.56 -4.40 15.20
C SER A 221 -31.86 -3.81 15.76
N SER A 222 -32.09 -3.86 17.07
CA SER A 222 -33.24 -3.17 17.68
C SER A 222 -32.99 -1.67 17.89
N PHE A 223 -31.73 -1.22 17.91
CA PHE A 223 -31.36 0.17 18.21
C PHE A 223 -31.18 1.00 16.93
N ALA A 224 -31.97 2.07 16.79
CA ALA A 224 -31.86 3.00 15.65
C ALA A 224 -30.47 3.67 15.54
N ALA A 225 -29.85 4.01 16.69
CA ALA A 225 -28.50 4.59 16.73
C ALA A 225 -27.43 3.64 16.17
N ALA A 226 -27.56 2.32 16.42
CA ALA A 226 -26.64 1.33 15.89
C ALA A 226 -26.69 1.25 14.35
N TYR A 227 -27.87 1.40 13.75
CA TYR A 227 -28.01 1.50 12.28
C TYR A 227 -27.33 2.75 11.73
N GLY A 228 -27.50 3.90 12.39
CA GLY A 228 -26.90 5.17 11.99
C GLY A 228 -25.37 5.08 11.93
N ILE A 229 -24.76 4.65 13.03
CA ILE A 229 -23.30 4.48 13.14
C ILE A 229 -22.78 3.46 12.15
N LYS A 230 -23.43 2.28 12.06
CA LYS A 230 -23.06 1.26 11.06
C LYS A 230 -23.07 1.84 9.65
N HIS A 231 -24.13 2.56 9.29
CA HIS A 231 -24.26 3.15 7.97
C HIS A 231 -23.12 4.14 7.71
N GLN A 232 -22.86 5.07 8.64
CA GLN A 232 -21.77 6.04 8.55
C GLN A 232 -20.40 5.36 8.38
N LEU A 233 -20.07 4.39 9.23
CA LEU A 233 -18.80 3.66 9.17
C LEU A 233 -18.66 2.83 7.88
N THR A 234 -19.71 2.13 7.47
CA THR A 234 -19.71 1.34 6.23
C THR A 234 -19.53 2.23 5.01
N GLN A 235 -20.24 3.36 4.94
CA GLN A 235 -20.12 4.31 3.84
C GLN A 235 -18.72 4.93 3.82
N PHE A 236 -18.18 5.32 4.97
CA PHE A 236 -16.81 5.83 5.08
C PHE A 236 -15.78 4.82 4.52
N LEU A 237 -15.81 3.57 4.99
CA LEU A 237 -14.88 2.53 4.55
C LEU A 237 -14.98 2.26 3.04
N ARG A 238 -16.20 2.08 2.52
CA ARG A 238 -16.42 1.84 1.09
C ARG A 238 -15.97 3.01 0.24
N GLN A 239 -16.29 4.22 0.67
CA GLN A 239 -15.94 5.42 -0.08
C GLN A 239 -14.43 5.69 -0.06
N PHE A 240 -13.77 5.40 1.06
CA PHE A 240 -12.32 5.46 1.15
C PHE A 240 -11.67 4.43 0.21
N LEU A 241 -12.12 3.17 0.25
CA LEU A 241 -11.60 2.12 -0.64
C LEU A 241 -11.81 2.47 -2.12
N PHE A 242 -12.98 3.02 -2.46
CA PHE A 242 -13.26 3.48 -3.82
C PHE A 242 -12.34 4.63 -4.25
N TYR A 243 -12.14 5.62 -3.38
CA TYR A 243 -11.21 6.72 -3.60
C TYR A 243 -9.77 6.23 -3.77
N ALA A 244 -9.31 5.37 -2.87
CA ALA A 244 -7.97 4.81 -2.90
C ALA A 244 -7.68 4.09 -4.23
N ALA A 245 -8.61 3.25 -4.70
CA ALA A 245 -8.47 2.53 -5.96
C ALA A 245 -8.52 3.47 -7.18
N HIS A 246 -9.57 4.29 -7.31
CA HIS A 246 -9.88 4.98 -8.57
C HIS A 246 -9.24 6.37 -8.70
N PHE A 247 -9.07 7.11 -7.61
CA PHE A 247 -8.56 8.48 -7.65
C PHE A 247 -7.07 8.58 -7.32
N VAL A 248 -6.53 7.61 -6.59
CA VAL A 248 -5.11 7.60 -6.18
C VAL A 248 -4.35 6.54 -6.96
N VAL A 249 -4.64 5.26 -6.74
CA VAL A 249 -3.81 4.16 -7.24
C VAL A 249 -3.84 4.03 -8.76
N GLU A 250 -5.02 3.91 -9.38
CA GLU A 250 -5.14 3.69 -10.83
C GLU A 250 -4.54 4.82 -11.72
N PRO A 251 -4.81 6.12 -11.47
CA PRO A 251 -4.21 7.19 -12.27
C PRO A 251 -2.70 7.33 -12.07
N LEU A 252 -2.21 7.09 -10.85
CA LEU A 252 -0.76 7.11 -10.58
C LEU A 252 -0.07 5.90 -11.24
N TRP A 253 -0.70 4.73 -11.21
CA TRP A 253 -0.19 3.51 -11.83
C TRP A 253 -0.09 3.65 -13.35
N SER A 254 -1.17 4.09 -14.01
CA SER A 254 -1.17 4.30 -15.47
C SER A 254 -0.12 5.33 -15.91
N ARG A 255 0.07 6.41 -15.14
CA ARG A 255 1.14 7.39 -15.37
C ARG A 255 2.53 6.77 -15.21
N MET A 256 2.73 5.95 -14.18
CA MET A 256 3.98 5.25 -13.94
C MET A 256 4.31 4.29 -15.09
N VAL A 257 3.36 3.43 -15.48
CA VAL A 257 3.52 2.49 -16.60
C VAL A 257 3.85 3.23 -17.89
N SER A 258 3.15 4.32 -18.19
CA SER A 258 3.44 5.14 -19.39
C SER A 258 4.86 5.69 -19.38
N ARG A 259 5.37 6.10 -18.20
CA ARG A 259 6.76 6.54 -18.07
C ARG A 259 7.72 5.37 -18.25
N VAL A 260 7.50 4.25 -17.58
CA VAL A 260 8.35 3.05 -17.67
C VAL A 260 8.48 2.53 -19.10
N LEU A 261 7.42 2.60 -19.90
CA LEU A 261 7.47 2.22 -21.32
C LEU A 261 8.24 3.20 -22.22
N GLN A 262 8.44 4.45 -21.77
CA GLN A 262 9.12 5.52 -22.52
C GLN A 262 10.56 5.76 -22.07
N THR A 263 11.07 5.02 -21.09
CA THR A 263 12.37 5.32 -20.48
C THR A 263 13.56 4.64 -21.15
N ASP A 264 14.63 5.41 -21.33
CA ASP A 264 15.93 4.95 -21.87
C ASP A 264 16.96 4.62 -20.77
N SER A 265 16.63 4.87 -19.49
CA SER A 265 17.51 4.60 -18.36
C SER A 265 16.83 3.86 -17.21
N VAL A 266 17.58 2.96 -16.56
CA VAL A 266 17.13 2.21 -15.37
C VAL A 266 16.80 3.16 -14.21
N PHE A 267 17.53 4.27 -14.08
CA PHE A 267 17.26 5.30 -13.07
C PHE A 267 15.90 5.95 -13.26
N SER A 268 15.50 6.17 -14.52
CA SER A 268 14.19 6.75 -14.81
C SER A 268 13.05 5.81 -14.38
N ILE A 269 13.24 4.48 -14.47
CA ILE A 269 12.28 3.49 -13.96
C ILE A 269 12.19 3.58 -12.44
N THR A 270 13.33 3.58 -11.74
CA THR A 270 13.36 3.74 -10.27
C THR A 270 12.74 5.06 -9.83
N ASN A 271 13.00 6.15 -10.55
CA ASN A 271 12.38 7.45 -10.26
C ASN A 271 10.87 7.43 -10.49
N ALA A 272 10.39 6.80 -11.57
CA ALA A 272 8.97 6.65 -11.82
C ALA A 272 8.26 5.83 -10.72
N LEU A 273 8.89 4.77 -10.22
CA LEU A 273 8.40 4.00 -9.07
C LEU A 273 8.37 4.86 -7.80
N ASN A 274 9.42 5.64 -7.54
CA ASN A 274 9.46 6.52 -6.37
C ASN A 274 8.36 7.59 -6.41
N ASP A 275 8.18 8.26 -7.55
CA ASP A 275 7.11 9.23 -7.79
C ASP A 275 5.71 8.61 -7.60
N PHE A 276 5.52 7.36 -8.03
CA PHE A 276 4.28 6.61 -7.84
C PHE A 276 3.99 6.44 -6.35
N PHE A 277 4.93 5.87 -5.60
CA PHE A 277 4.71 5.60 -4.19
C PHE A 277 4.59 6.86 -3.34
N GLU A 278 5.35 7.92 -3.64
CA GLU A 278 5.20 9.21 -2.94
C GLU A 278 3.80 9.78 -3.18
N GLY A 279 3.32 9.74 -4.43
CA GLY A 279 1.95 10.13 -4.75
C GLY A 279 0.90 9.30 -4.01
N VAL A 280 1.08 7.99 -3.90
CA VAL A 280 0.14 7.10 -3.18
C VAL A 280 0.19 7.34 -1.67
N GLU A 281 1.39 7.49 -1.09
CA GLU A 281 1.56 7.75 0.35
C GLU A 281 0.94 9.11 0.75
N LEU A 282 1.08 10.13 -0.10
CA LEU A 282 0.40 11.43 0.08
C LEU A 282 -1.13 11.28 -0.07
N GLY A 283 -1.59 10.60 -1.13
CA GLY A 283 -3.00 10.48 -1.48
C GLY A 283 -3.81 9.64 -0.49
N LEU A 284 -3.19 8.67 0.19
CA LEU A 284 -3.80 7.81 1.21
C LEU A 284 -3.62 8.32 2.64
N ALA A 285 -3.16 9.57 2.81
CA ALA A 285 -2.88 10.18 4.12
C ALA A 285 -1.85 9.40 4.96
N MET A 286 -0.92 8.68 4.33
CA MET A 286 0.14 7.92 4.99
C MET A 286 1.41 8.75 5.21
N ALA A 287 1.59 9.85 4.46
CA ALA A 287 2.71 10.75 4.60
C ALA A 287 2.66 11.57 5.90
N SER A 288 1.45 12.03 6.30
CA SER A 288 1.24 12.77 7.54
C SER A 288 0.88 11.83 8.70
N PRO A 289 1.70 11.77 9.78
CA PRO A 289 1.42 10.91 10.92
C PRO A 289 0.17 11.32 11.69
N GLN A 290 -0.18 12.61 11.69
CA GLN A 290 -1.37 13.13 12.37
C GLN A 290 -2.65 12.62 11.69
N ARG A 291 -2.73 12.73 10.36
CA ARG A 291 -3.90 12.25 9.61
C ARG A 291 -4.01 10.74 9.61
N PHE A 292 -2.87 10.05 9.51
CA PHE A 292 -2.86 8.61 9.64
C PHE A 292 -3.36 8.16 11.02
N SER A 293 -3.04 8.91 12.08
CA SER A 293 -3.55 8.65 13.43
C SER A 293 -5.07 8.82 13.52
N SER A 294 -5.64 9.84 12.86
CA SER A 294 -7.10 10.00 12.80
C SER A 294 -7.76 8.86 12.01
N LEU A 295 -7.19 8.49 10.85
CA LEU A 295 -7.66 7.36 10.06
C LEU A 295 -7.60 6.04 10.84
N SER A 296 -6.48 5.80 11.54
CA SER A 296 -6.29 4.61 12.35
C SER A 296 -7.26 4.56 13.52
N HIS A 297 -7.56 5.70 14.14
CA HIS A 297 -8.57 5.81 15.19
C HIS A 297 -9.97 5.46 14.67
N ILE A 298 -10.35 5.89 13.46
CA ILE A 298 -11.62 5.49 12.83
C ILE A 298 -11.71 3.98 12.67
N LEU A 299 -10.62 3.32 12.22
CA LEU A 299 -10.59 1.86 12.09
C LEU A 299 -10.67 1.13 13.44
N ASP A 300 -10.06 1.70 14.49
CA ASP A 300 -10.19 1.18 15.86
C ASP A 300 -11.61 1.38 16.42
N LEU A 301 -12.29 2.49 16.10
CA LEU A 301 -13.70 2.70 16.46
C LEU A 301 -14.60 1.63 15.80
N CYS A 302 -14.35 1.28 14.53
CA CYS A 302 -15.04 0.16 13.88
C CYS A 302 -14.87 -1.15 14.67
N ARG A 303 -13.66 -1.43 15.15
CA ARG A 303 -13.40 -2.63 15.96
C ARG A 303 -14.13 -2.59 17.29
N ARG A 304 -14.06 -1.47 18.03
CA ARG A 304 -14.79 -1.29 19.30
C ARG A 304 -16.31 -1.44 19.13
N PHE A 305 -16.86 -0.91 18.05
CA PHE A 305 -18.27 -1.10 17.71
C PHE A 305 -18.62 -2.57 17.48
N CYS A 306 -17.75 -3.33 16.77
CA CYS A 306 -17.93 -4.77 16.59
C CYS A 306 -17.83 -5.54 17.91
N GLU A 307 -16.88 -5.20 18.77
CA GLU A 307 -16.72 -5.80 20.10
C GLU A 307 -17.95 -5.54 20.97
N LEU A 308 -18.48 -4.31 20.98
CA LEU A 308 -19.72 -3.97 21.69
C LEU A 308 -20.89 -4.86 21.26
N GLY A 309 -20.98 -5.17 19.96
CA GLY A 309 -22.00 -6.06 19.45
C GLY A 309 -21.84 -7.51 19.90
N VAL A 310 -20.64 -8.04 19.99
CA VAL A 310 -20.45 -9.40 20.53
C VAL A 310 -20.90 -9.49 22.00
N HIS A 311 -20.74 -8.42 22.77
CA HIS A 311 -21.09 -8.34 24.20
C HIS A 311 -22.49 -7.74 24.46
N SER A 312 -23.30 -7.49 23.42
CA SER A 312 -24.61 -6.86 23.58
C SER A 312 -25.62 -7.75 24.30
N SER A 313 -25.45 -9.08 24.25
CA SER A 313 -26.32 -10.04 24.95
C SER A 313 -26.17 -10.03 26.47
N THR A 314 -25.05 -9.51 27.00
CA THR A 314 -24.72 -9.51 28.43
C THR A 314 -24.84 -8.13 29.09
N THR A 315 -24.99 -7.07 28.30
CA THR A 315 -24.91 -5.67 28.75
C THR A 315 -26.30 -5.04 28.86
N THR A 316 -26.50 -4.11 29.80
CA THR A 316 -27.77 -3.41 29.97
C THR A 316 -28.03 -2.44 28.80
N ALA A 317 -29.28 -2.42 28.30
CA ALA A 317 -29.70 -1.57 27.19
C ALA A 317 -29.29 -0.07 27.28
N PRO A 318 -29.43 0.62 28.44
CA PRO A 318 -29.05 2.03 28.53
C PRO A 318 -27.52 2.26 28.45
N LEU A 319 -26.73 1.28 28.89
CA LEU A 319 -25.27 1.36 28.78
C LEU A 319 -24.83 1.22 27.32
N ILE A 320 -25.48 0.32 26.57
CA ILE A 320 -25.23 0.15 25.14
C ILE A 320 -25.53 1.45 24.39
N GLU A 321 -26.68 2.07 24.65
CA GLU A 321 -27.07 3.33 24.01
C GLU A 321 -26.09 4.48 24.31
N ALA A 322 -25.65 4.63 25.56
CA ALA A 322 -24.63 5.61 25.93
C ALA A 322 -23.28 5.36 25.22
N THR A 323 -22.85 4.10 25.10
CA THR A 323 -21.61 3.76 24.37
C THR A 323 -21.73 3.99 22.86
N LEU A 324 -22.91 3.77 22.28
CA LEU A 324 -23.15 4.05 20.87
C LEU A 324 -23.03 5.55 20.58
N HIS A 325 -23.65 6.40 21.40
CA HIS A 325 -23.50 7.85 21.26
C HIS A 325 -22.05 8.32 21.41
N ALA A 326 -21.30 7.76 22.38
CA ALA A 326 -19.88 8.08 22.53
C ALA A 326 -19.06 7.69 21.29
N ILE A 327 -19.33 6.52 20.67
CA ILE A 327 -18.66 6.09 19.44
C ILE A 327 -19.01 7.02 18.26
N GLU A 328 -20.27 7.46 18.16
CA GLU A 328 -20.70 8.41 17.13
C GLU A 328 -19.99 9.76 17.27
N GLU A 329 -19.96 10.33 18.46
CA GLU A 329 -19.25 11.59 18.73
C GLU A 329 -17.75 11.48 18.44
N ASP A 330 -17.12 10.38 18.86
CA ASP A 330 -15.72 10.10 18.58
C ASP A 330 -15.44 9.95 17.08
N PHE A 331 -16.34 9.30 16.34
CA PHE A 331 -16.24 9.17 14.89
C PHE A 331 -16.34 10.55 14.20
N LEU A 332 -17.33 11.36 14.56
CA LEU A 332 -17.52 12.69 13.96
C LEU A 332 -16.35 13.63 14.26
N ARG A 333 -15.81 13.58 15.49
CA ARG A 333 -14.61 14.34 15.88
C ARG A 333 -13.38 13.90 15.09
N THR A 334 -13.14 12.59 14.97
CA THR A 334 -11.97 12.11 14.22
C THR A 334 -12.10 12.31 12.71
N LEU A 335 -13.33 12.29 12.18
CA LEU A 335 -13.60 12.66 10.79
C LEU A 335 -13.31 14.15 10.54
N SER A 336 -13.64 15.04 11.47
CA SER A 336 -13.32 16.47 11.33
C SER A 336 -11.82 16.74 11.41
N GLU A 337 -11.10 16.03 12.27
CA GLU A 337 -9.63 16.07 12.33
C GLU A 337 -8.98 15.57 11.03
N LEU A 338 -9.50 14.47 10.45
CA LEU A 338 -9.04 13.96 9.15
C LEU A 338 -9.31 14.95 8.00
N ALA A 339 -10.45 15.66 8.08
CA ALA A 339 -10.88 16.64 7.10
C ALA A 339 -10.26 18.04 7.30
N ALA A 340 -9.42 18.23 8.32
CA ALA A 340 -8.82 19.53 8.61
C ALA A 340 -7.96 20.04 7.43
N PRO A 341 -8.07 21.32 7.02
CA PRO A 341 -7.39 21.88 5.85
C PRO A 341 -5.90 22.20 6.11
N ILE A 342 -5.18 21.29 6.77
CA ILE A 342 -3.80 21.50 7.24
C ILE A 342 -2.85 20.61 6.44
N GLY A 343 -1.97 21.20 5.63
CA GLY A 343 -0.88 20.48 4.93
C GLY A 343 -1.13 20.25 3.44
N ALA A 344 -0.04 20.01 2.68
CA ALA A 344 -0.05 19.83 1.23
C ALA A 344 -0.97 18.68 0.76
N ASP A 345 -1.05 17.63 1.58
CA ASP A 345 -1.88 16.45 1.42
C ASP A 345 -3.38 16.77 1.36
N TYR A 346 -3.84 17.95 1.84
CA TYR A 346 -5.28 18.28 1.89
C TYR A 346 -5.90 18.30 0.49
N THR A 347 -5.19 18.89 -0.47
CA THR A 347 -5.65 19.03 -1.86
C THR A 347 -5.96 17.68 -2.50
N GLN A 348 -5.17 16.66 -2.18
CA GLN A 348 -5.37 15.29 -2.68
C GLN A 348 -6.55 14.60 -2.01
N LEU A 349 -6.86 14.92 -0.75
CA LEU A 349 -8.00 14.37 -0.02
C LEU A 349 -9.34 15.07 -0.32
N VAL A 350 -9.35 16.22 -1.01
CA VAL A 350 -10.60 16.92 -1.36
C VAL A 350 -11.59 16.00 -2.10
N PRO A 351 -11.20 15.23 -3.13
CA PRO A 351 -12.09 14.25 -3.76
C PRO A 351 -12.69 13.26 -2.75
N LEU A 352 -11.88 12.68 -1.86
CA LEU A 352 -12.36 11.78 -0.81
C LEU A 352 -13.44 12.46 0.05
N LEU A 353 -13.17 13.66 0.56
CA LEU A 353 -14.09 14.39 1.42
C LEU A 353 -15.39 14.77 0.68
N THR A 354 -15.31 15.12 -0.60
CA THR A 354 -16.50 15.41 -1.42
C THR A 354 -17.34 14.18 -1.69
N TRP A 355 -16.69 13.02 -1.81
CA TRP A 355 -17.37 11.76 -2.03
C TRP A 355 -18.02 11.23 -0.75
N ILE A 356 -17.33 11.34 0.39
CA ILE A 356 -17.88 10.99 1.71
C ILE A 356 -19.10 11.88 2.02
N ASP A 357 -19.04 13.16 1.68
CA ASP A 357 -20.15 14.10 1.88
C ASP A 357 -20.98 14.35 0.61
N PHE A 358 -21.16 13.33 -0.23
CA PHE A 358 -21.97 13.48 -1.45
C PHE A 358 -23.41 13.94 -1.13
N SER A 359 -23.97 13.50 0.01
CA SER A 359 -25.29 13.90 0.48
C SER A 359 -25.33 15.26 1.18
N GLY A 360 -24.17 15.88 1.47
CA GLY A 360 -24.08 17.11 2.26
C GLY A 360 -24.51 16.93 3.73
N PHE A 361 -24.49 15.70 4.25
CA PHE A 361 -24.89 15.40 5.63
C PHE A 361 -23.88 16.00 6.62
N TYR A 362 -22.59 15.85 6.37
CA TYR A 362 -21.53 16.32 7.25
C TYR A 362 -21.39 17.84 7.20
N GLY A 363 -21.53 18.44 6.02
CA GLY A 363 -21.58 19.90 5.88
C GLY A 363 -22.79 20.55 6.57
N ARG A 364 -23.97 19.92 6.52
CA ARG A 364 -25.18 20.42 7.24
C ARG A 364 -25.05 20.32 8.76
N ASN A 365 -24.34 19.31 9.24
CA ASN A 365 -24.11 19.08 10.67
C ASN A 365 -22.84 19.78 11.20
N ASN A 366 -22.22 20.68 10.41
CA ASN A 366 -21.00 21.42 10.76
C ASN A 366 -19.81 20.52 11.17
N VAL A 367 -19.72 19.31 10.63
CA VAL A 367 -18.62 18.38 10.97
C VAL A 367 -17.33 18.82 10.27
N TYR A 368 -17.42 19.17 8.99
CA TYR A 368 -16.33 19.84 8.26
C TYR A 368 -16.89 20.59 7.06
N HIS A 369 -16.16 21.62 6.61
CA HIS A 369 -16.47 22.38 5.40
C HIS A 369 -15.36 22.17 4.38
N ILE A 370 -15.73 21.68 3.19
CA ILE A 370 -14.77 21.42 2.13
C ILE A 370 -14.35 22.75 1.51
N LEU A 371 -13.15 23.21 1.85
CA LEU A 371 -12.49 24.29 1.13
C LEU A 371 -12.05 23.76 -0.24
N ARG A 372 -12.95 23.80 -1.22
CA ARG A 372 -12.55 23.74 -2.64
C ARG A 372 -11.79 25.02 -2.89
N GLY A 373 -10.48 24.92 -3.08
CA GLY A 373 -9.58 26.07 -3.13
C GLY A 373 -10.22 27.28 -3.79
N ALA A 374 -10.35 28.36 -3.03
CA ALA A 374 -10.25 29.68 -3.62
C ALA A 374 -8.91 29.70 -4.36
N SER A 375 -8.96 30.22 -5.59
CA SER A 375 -7.82 30.74 -6.34
C SER A 375 -6.60 31.05 -5.49
N HIS A 376 -5.42 30.62 -5.95
CA HIS A 376 -4.16 31.26 -5.61
C HIS A 376 -4.35 32.76 -5.39
N THR A 377 -4.24 33.22 -4.15
CA THR A 377 -4.07 34.64 -3.85
C THR A 377 -2.67 34.80 -3.29
N ALA A 378 -1.80 35.23 -4.21
CA ALA A 378 -0.57 36.00 -4.10
C ALA A 378 0.42 35.67 -2.97
#